data_AF-A0A7V0MLE8-F1
#
_entry.id   AF-A0A7V0MLE8-F1
#
_cell.length_a   1.000
_cell.length_b   1.000
_cell.length_c   1.000
_cell.angle_alpha   90.00
_cell.angle_beta   90.00
_cell.angle_gamma   90.00
#
_symmetry.space_group_name_H-M   'P 1'
#
loop_
_entity.id
_entity.type
_entity.pdbx_description
1 polymer ?
#
loop_
_entity_poly.entity_id
_entity_poly.type
_entity_poly.pdbx_seq_one_letter_code
_entity_poly.pdbx_strand_id
1 'polypeptide(L)'
;MALDCAKTICRLQGPLGQWWWHYNSLTGRTVGQYPVYAVHQDGMAPMALSAIGEVTELDFSESIYKGLEWITGSNELGYDLIDTSQNIIWRSFYRKKYKMYCDEILSLLRFPRGKNSYYKDINVNFECRPYHLGWILYAFATEQ
;
A
#
# COMPACT_ATOMS: atom_id res chain seq x y z
N MET A 1 -20.36 2.63 7.71
CA MET A 1 -19.60 3.39 6.70
C MET A 1 -18.10 3.27 6.90
N ALA A 2 -17.49 3.87 7.95
CA ALA A 2 -16.04 3.78 8.15
C ALA A 2 -15.53 2.34 8.37
N LEU A 3 -16.25 1.54 9.16
CA LEU A 3 -15.95 0.12 9.33
C LEU A 3 -16.06 -0.68 8.02
N ASP A 4 -17.03 -0.37 7.17
CA ASP A 4 -17.20 -1.03 5.87
C ASP A 4 -16.05 -0.68 4.92
N CYS A 5 -15.56 0.57 4.99
CA CYS A 5 -14.34 0.98 4.29
C CYS A 5 -13.12 0.20 4.79
N ALA A 6 -12.91 0.09 6.12
CA ALA A 6 -11.82 -0.69 6.71
C ALA A 6 -11.84 -2.15 6.22
N LYS A 7 -12.99 -2.83 6.34
CA LYS A 7 -13.18 -4.20 5.83
C LYS A 7 -12.92 -4.31 4.33
N THR A 8 -13.36 -3.31 3.56
CA THR A 8 -13.18 -3.30 2.10
C THR A 8 -11.73 -3.15 1.72
N ILE A 9 -10.98 -2.23 2.34
CA ILE A 9 -9.58 -2.06 2.02
C ILE A 9 -8.80 -3.31 2.40
N CYS A 10 -9.00 -3.87 3.60
CA CYS A 10 -8.31 -5.11 4.04
C CYS A 10 -8.56 -6.26 3.06
N ARG A 11 -9.81 -6.44 2.62
CA ARG A 11 -10.17 -7.45 1.63
C ARG A 11 -9.49 -7.23 0.27
N LEU A 12 -9.18 -5.99 -0.08
CA LEU A 12 -8.55 -5.61 -1.34
C LEU A 12 -7.03 -5.46 -1.24
N GLN A 13 -6.45 -5.64 -0.05
CA GLN A 13 -5.02 -5.62 0.17
C GLN A 13 -4.35 -6.67 -0.73
N GLY A 14 -3.22 -6.29 -1.31
CA GLY A 14 -2.44 -7.17 -2.16
C GLY A 14 -1.91 -8.39 -1.43
N PRO A 15 -1.52 -9.45 -2.17
CA PRO A 15 -1.08 -10.71 -1.58
C PRO A 15 0.17 -10.56 -0.72
N LEU A 16 1.00 -9.53 -0.95
CA LEU A 16 2.19 -9.22 -0.16
C LEU A 16 1.96 -8.06 0.84
N GLY A 17 0.72 -7.59 1.02
CA GLY A 17 0.40 -6.48 1.94
C GLY A 17 0.11 -5.15 1.26
N GLN A 18 0.17 -5.08 -0.07
CA GLN A 18 0.07 -3.81 -0.78
C GLN A 18 -1.29 -3.12 -0.63
N TRP A 19 -1.28 -1.87 -0.17
CA TRP A 19 -2.37 -0.93 -0.40
C TRP A 19 -2.31 -0.31 -1.81
N TRP A 20 -3.18 -0.79 -2.71
CA TRP A 20 -3.22 -0.38 -4.11
C TRP A 20 -3.67 1.08 -4.31
N TRP A 21 -3.16 1.72 -5.36
CA TRP A 21 -3.32 3.15 -5.59
C TRP A 21 -4.71 3.55 -6.10
N HIS A 22 -5.23 2.85 -7.10
CA HIS A 22 -6.48 3.24 -7.76
C HIS A 22 -7.59 2.23 -7.60
N TYR A 23 -8.76 2.74 -7.24
CA TYR A 23 -10.03 2.02 -7.19
C TYR A 23 -10.93 2.51 -8.32
N ASN A 24 -11.64 1.58 -8.95
CA ASN A 24 -12.69 1.89 -9.90
C ASN A 24 -13.93 2.38 -9.13
N SER A 25 -14.34 3.63 -9.36
CA SER A 25 -15.46 4.28 -8.65
C SER A 25 -16.80 3.58 -8.85
N LEU A 26 -17.01 2.88 -9.98
CA LEU A 26 -18.27 2.19 -10.28
C LEU A 26 -18.36 0.81 -9.65
N THR A 27 -17.23 0.15 -9.40
CA THR A 27 -17.19 -1.27 -8.97
C THR A 27 -16.53 -1.48 -7.61
N GLY A 28 -15.84 -0.46 -7.08
CA GLY A 28 -15.04 -0.56 -5.85
C GLY A 28 -13.84 -1.50 -5.95
N ARG A 29 -13.48 -1.97 -7.16
CA ARG A 29 -12.35 -2.88 -7.39
C ARG A 29 -11.07 -2.11 -7.64
N THR A 30 -9.94 -2.71 -7.27
CA THR A 30 -8.61 -2.12 -7.52
C THR A 30 -8.23 -2.27 -8.99
N VAL A 31 -7.85 -1.15 -9.63
CA VAL A 31 -7.48 -1.08 -11.05
C VAL A 31 -5.99 -0.77 -11.23
N GLY A 32 -5.44 0.18 -10.49
CA GLY A 32 -4.02 0.54 -10.53
C GLY A 32 -3.29 -0.07 -9.35
N GLN A 33 -2.43 -1.05 -9.62
CA GLN A 33 -1.58 -1.68 -8.60
C GLN A 33 -0.29 -0.89 -8.34
N TYR A 34 0.26 -0.22 -9.36
CA TYR A 34 1.43 0.65 -9.20
C TYR A 34 1.06 2.11 -9.50
N PRO A 35 1.73 3.06 -8.84
CA PRO A 35 2.74 2.86 -7.80
C PRO A 35 2.17 2.34 -6.46
N VAL A 36 2.94 1.54 -5.74
CA VAL A 36 2.64 1.13 -4.36
C VAL A 36 3.42 2.05 -3.45
N TYR A 37 2.74 2.90 -2.69
CA TYR A 37 3.39 3.89 -1.83
C TYR A 37 3.64 3.34 -0.44
N ALA A 38 4.82 3.65 0.11
CA ALA A 38 5.22 3.31 1.46
C ALA A 38 4.30 3.96 2.50
N VAL A 39 3.96 5.24 2.33
CA VAL A 39 3.06 5.99 3.24
C VAL A 39 1.70 5.33 3.48
N HIS A 40 1.20 4.53 2.53
CA HIS A 40 -0.04 3.78 2.75
C HIS A 40 0.19 2.56 3.64
N GLN A 41 1.37 1.93 3.56
CA GLN A 41 1.73 0.74 4.33
C GLN A 41 2.07 1.07 5.78
N ASP A 42 2.87 2.10 6.02
CA ASP A 42 3.47 2.42 7.32
C ASP A 42 2.87 3.64 8.02
N GLY A 43 1.94 4.35 7.39
CA GLY A 43 1.33 5.55 7.97
C GLY A 43 -0.19 5.52 7.90
N MET A 44 -0.74 5.72 6.71
CA MET A 44 -2.18 5.95 6.55
C MET A 44 -3.05 4.75 6.91
N ALA A 45 -2.68 3.53 6.47
CA ALA A 45 -3.47 2.35 6.80
C ALA A 45 -3.36 1.98 8.28
N PRO A 46 -2.15 1.90 8.91
CA PRO A 46 -2.05 1.69 10.35
C PRO A 46 -2.88 2.69 11.15
N MET A 47 -2.75 3.99 10.86
CA MET A 47 -3.52 5.03 11.54
C MET A 47 -5.03 4.80 11.47
N ALA A 48 -5.56 4.58 10.26
CA ALA A 48 -7.00 4.47 10.08
C ALA A 48 -7.56 3.15 10.65
N LEU A 49 -6.82 2.06 10.50
CA LEU A 49 -7.25 0.73 10.94
C LEU A 49 -7.15 0.60 12.46
N SER A 50 -6.12 1.15 13.11
CA SER A 50 -6.02 1.19 14.57
C SER A 50 -7.17 2.00 15.17
N ALA A 51 -7.44 3.21 14.66
CA ALA A 51 -8.54 4.04 15.16
C ALA A 51 -9.92 3.38 15.02
N ILE A 52 -10.16 2.66 13.92
CA ILE A 52 -11.41 1.90 13.76
C ILE A 52 -11.42 0.67 14.66
N GLY A 53 -10.29 -0.02 14.82
CA GLY A 53 -10.17 -1.17 15.72
C GLY A 53 -10.50 -0.82 17.17
N GLU A 54 -9.98 0.30 17.67
CA GLU A 54 -10.28 0.80 19.02
C GLU A 54 -11.77 1.07 19.25
N VAL A 55 -12.44 1.73 18.30
CA VAL A 55 -13.86 2.09 18.46
C VAL A 55 -14.80 0.92 18.23
N THR A 56 -14.38 -0.09 17.45
CA THR A 56 -15.23 -1.22 17.06
C THR A 56 -14.89 -2.53 17.76
N GLU A 57 -13.81 -2.57 18.54
CA GLU A 57 -13.25 -3.76 19.18
C GLU A 57 -12.93 -4.90 18.17
N LEU A 58 -12.62 -4.53 16.93
CA LEU A 58 -12.24 -5.45 15.88
C LEU A 58 -10.74 -5.39 15.62
N ASP A 59 -10.15 -6.55 15.36
CA ASP A 59 -8.73 -6.66 15.08
C ASP A 59 -8.42 -6.50 13.59
N PHE A 60 -7.56 -5.54 13.26
CA PHE A 60 -7.03 -5.30 11.91
C PHE A 60 -5.50 -5.50 11.84
N SER A 61 -4.88 -5.97 12.92
CA SER A 61 -3.43 -6.08 13.08
C SER A 61 -2.80 -6.92 11.98
N GLU A 62 -3.44 -8.00 11.54
CA GLU A 62 -2.94 -8.84 10.44
C GLU A 62 -2.72 -8.01 9.16
N SER A 63 -3.68 -7.16 8.78
CA SER A 63 -3.55 -6.31 7.59
C SER A 63 -2.50 -5.22 7.78
N ILE A 64 -2.39 -4.66 8.99
CA ILE A 64 -1.38 -3.65 9.34
C ILE A 64 0.03 -4.26 9.22
N TYR A 65 0.29 -5.34 9.94
CA TYR A 65 1.60 -6.00 9.95
C TYR A 65 2.02 -6.47 8.56
N LYS A 66 1.09 -6.97 7.76
CA LYS A 66 1.41 -7.36 6.37
C LYS A 66 1.89 -6.18 5.52
N GLY A 67 1.36 -4.98 5.74
CA GLY A 67 1.86 -3.76 5.11
C GLY A 67 3.25 -3.36 5.63
N LEU A 68 3.48 -3.48 6.95
CA LEU A 68 4.77 -3.18 7.57
C LEU A 68 5.87 -4.17 7.11
N GLU A 69 5.56 -5.46 7.02
CA GLU A 69 6.46 -6.47 6.46
C GLU A 69 6.81 -6.18 5.00
N TRP A 70 5.87 -5.64 4.22
CA TRP A 70 6.14 -5.20 2.86
C TRP A 70 7.20 -4.09 2.83
N ILE A 71 7.22 -3.17 3.80
CA ILE A 71 8.25 -2.12 3.90
C ILE A 71 9.63 -2.71 4.15
N THR A 72 9.73 -3.72 5.02
CA THR A 72 11.00 -4.30 5.48
C THR A 72 11.52 -5.46 4.62
N GLY A 73 10.96 -5.67 3.43
CA GLY A 73 11.51 -6.59 2.44
C GLY A 73 10.62 -7.78 2.06
N SER A 74 9.46 -7.98 2.69
CA SER A 74 8.46 -8.97 2.23
C SER A 74 7.66 -8.46 1.02
N ASN A 75 8.37 -7.88 0.04
CA ASN A 75 7.81 -7.23 -1.13
C ASN A 75 8.31 -7.84 -2.44
N GLU A 76 7.83 -7.29 -3.55
CA GLU A 76 8.11 -7.76 -4.91
C GLU A 76 9.59 -7.83 -5.26
N LEU A 77 10.41 -7.00 -4.62
CA LEU A 77 11.84 -6.87 -4.91
C LEU A 77 12.73 -7.45 -3.81
N GLY A 78 12.16 -7.92 -2.70
CA GLY A 78 12.95 -8.31 -1.52
C GLY A 78 13.74 -7.14 -0.92
N TYR A 79 13.30 -5.90 -1.14
CA TYR A 79 14.08 -4.70 -0.89
C TYR A 79 13.60 -3.96 0.36
N ASP A 80 14.48 -3.71 1.33
CA ASP A 80 14.15 -2.89 2.49
C ASP A 80 14.02 -1.42 2.08
N LEU A 81 12.83 -0.85 2.25
CA LEU A 81 12.53 0.54 1.91
C LEU A 81 13.06 1.52 2.97
N ILE A 82 13.55 1.04 4.12
CA ILE A 82 14.09 1.86 5.20
C ILE A 82 15.58 2.09 4.96
N ASP A 83 15.98 3.36 4.82
CA ASP A 83 17.37 3.77 4.86
C ASP A 83 17.72 4.30 6.25
N THR A 84 18.29 3.43 7.09
CA THR A 84 18.72 3.75 8.45
C THR A 84 19.90 4.72 8.51
N SER A 85 20.70 4.83 7.44
CA SER A 85 21.81 5.79 7.39
C SER A 85 21.33 7.23 7.27
N GLN A 86 20.19 7.43 6.61
CA GLN A 86 19.57 8.73 6.38
C GLN A 86 18.30 8.96 7.22
N ASN A 87 17.82 7.95 7.96
CA ASN A 87 16.56 7.96 8.72
C ASN A 87 15.36 8.34 7.84
N ILE A 88 15.29 7.77 6.64
CA ILE A 88 14.19 8.00 5.69
C ILE A 88 13.63 6.68 5.19
N ILE A 89 12.39 6.73 4.71
CA ILE A 89 11.74 5.61 4.04
C ILE A 89 11.48 6.01 2.60
N TRP A 90 11.90 5.16 1.67
CA TRP A 90 11.73 5.40 0.24
C TRP A 90 10.26 5.37 -0.16
N ARG A 91 9.90 6.29 -1.05
CA ARG A 91 8.51 6.66 -1.31
C ARG A 91 7.62 5.50 -1.76
N SER A 92 8.10 4.71 -2.72
CA SER A 92 7.22 3.77 -3.44
C SER A 92 7.97 2.83 -4.36
N PHE A 93 7.32 1.73 -4.69
CA PHE A 93 7.58 0.99 -5.91
C PHE A 93 6.76 1.53 -7.07
N TYR A 94 7.38 1.67 -8.24
CA TYR A 94 6.70 2.20 -9.42
C TYR A 94 7.10 1.45 -10.70
N ARG A 95 6.31 1.66 -11.75
CA ARG A 95 6.59 1.19 -13.11
C ARG A 95 6.58 2.36 -14.08
N LYS A 96 7.09 2.14 -15.30
CA LYS A 96 7.01 3.16 -16.36
C LYS A 96 5.55 3.56 -16.58
N LYS A 97 5.28 4.88 -16.66
CA LYS A 97 3.92 5.45 -16.73
C LYS A 97 3.01 4.77 -17.75
N TYR A 98 3.52 4.53 -18.96
CA TYR A 98 2.71 3.88 -20.01
C TYR A 98 2.27 2.46 -19.61
N LYS A 99 3.11 1.67 -18.92
CA LYS A 99 2.74 0.33 -18.45
C LYS A 99 1.65 0.40 -17.38
N MET A 100 1.71 1.38 -16.48
CA MET A 100 0.68 1.59 -15.47
C MET A 100 -0.68 1.91 -16.11
N TYR A 101 -0.72 2.84 -17.06
CA TYR A 101 -1.96 3.19 -17.77
C TYR A 101 -2.50 2.03 -18.63
N CYS A 102 -1.63 1.27 -19.30
CA CYS A 102 -2.07 0.08 -20.03
C CYS A 102 -2.74 -0.94 -19.10
N ASP A 103 -2.16 -1.21 -17.93
CA ASP A 103 -2.73 -2.16 -16.97
C ASP A 103 -4.07 -1.69 -16.40
N GLU A 104 -4.22 -0.39 -16.15
CA GLU A 104 -5.49 0.21 -15.74
C GLU A 104 -6.56 0.04 -16.81
N ILE A 105 -6.24 0.34 -18.08
CA ILE A 105 -7.17 0.18 -19.21
C ILE A 105 -7.57 -1.30 -19.36
N LEU A 106 -6.62 -2.22 -19.34
CA LEU A 106 -6.90 -3.66 -19.41
C LEU A 106 -7.81 -4.13 -18.27
N SER A 107 -7.59 -3.58 -17.07
CA SER A 107 -8.45 -3.84 -15.91
C SER A 107 -9.87 -3.35 -16.09
N LEU A 108 -10.05 -2.16 -16.67
CA LEU A 108 -11.37 -1.59 -16.93
C LEU A 108 -12.13 -2.42 -17.96
N LEU A 109 -11.42 -2.96 -18.96
CA LEU A 109 -11.96 -3.82 -19.99
C LEU A 109 -12.17 -5.28 -19.54
N ARG A 110 -11.93 -5.60 -18.27
CA ARG A 110 -12.08 -6.94 -17.66
C ARG A 110 -11.26 -8.04 -18.36
N PHE A 111 -10.17 -7.69 -19.05
CA PHE A 111 -9.28 -8.69 -19.61
C PHE A 111 -8.55 -9.42 -18.47
N PRO A 112 -8.45 -10.76 -18.52
CA PRO A 112 -7.70 -11.51 -17.53
C PRO A 112 -6.24 -11.08 -17.61
N ARG A 113 -5.71 -10.56 -16.49
CA ARG A 113 -4.32 -10.15 -16.45
C ARG A 113 -3.41 -11.38 -16.33
N GLY A 114 -2.36 -11.45 -17.15
CA GLY A 114 -1.37 -12.52 -17.07
C GLY A 114 -0.63 -12.50 -15.72
N LYS A 115 -0.54 -13.66 -15.05
CA LYS A 115 -0.03 -13.77 -13.67
C LYS A 115 1.49 -13.55 -13.49
N ASN A 116 2.29 -13.57 -14.57
CA ASN A 116 3.74 -13.87 -14.45
C ASN A 116 4.72 -12.76 -14.85
N SER A 117 4.29 -11.51 -15.11
CA SER A 117 5.20 -10.45 -15.62
C SER A 117 5.35 -9.22 -14.70
N TYR A 118 4.65 -9.16 -13.56
CA TYR A 118 4.54 -7.92 -12.77
C TYR A 118 5.88 -7.41 -12.23
N TYR A 119 6.76 -8.31 -11.80
CA TYR A 119 7.93 -7.95 -10.99
C TYR A 119 9.15 -7.52 -11.81
N LYS A 120 9.22 -7.81 -13.11
CA LYS A 120 10.43 -7.55 -13.93
C LYS A 120 10.69 -6.07 -14.23
N ASP A 121 9.70 -5.20 -14.05
CA ASP A 121 9.78 -3.78 -14.43
C ASP A 121 9.57 -2.82 -13.25
N ILE A 122 9.56 -3.33 -12.03
CA ILE A 122 9.35 -2.52 -10.83
C ILE A 122 10.66 -1.86 -10.45
N ASN A 123 10.60 -0.58 -10.12
CA ASN A 123 11.73 0.22 -9.67
C ASN A 123 11.38 0.88 -8.34
N VAL A 124 12.39 1.10 -7.51
CA VAL A 124 12.27 1.87 -6.27
C VAL A 124 12.32 3.35 -6.59
N ASN A 125 11.40 4.13 -6.03
CA ASN A 125 11.44 5.58 -6.07
C ASN A 125 12.17 6.11 -4.82
N PHE A 126 13.43 6.50 -5.00
CA PHE A 126 14.31 7.05 -3.97
C PHE A 126 13.98 8.52 -3.68
N GLU A 127 12.78 8.75 -3.18
CA GLU A 127 12.30 10.04 -2.67
C GLU A 127 11.76 9.81 -1.26
N CYS A 128 11.84 10.80 -0.38
CA CYS A 128 11.06 10.82 0.85
C CYS A 128 10.40 12.21 0.94
N ARG A 129 9.11 12.24 1.30
CA ARG A 129 8.36 13.50 1.44
C ARG A 129 8.03 13.75 2.90
N PRO A 130 8.12 15.00 3.40
CA PRO A 130 7.90 15.31 4.82
C PRO A 130 6.56 14.81 5.38
N TYR A 131 5.49 14.82 4.57
CA TYR A 131 4.19 14.34 5.02
C TYR A 131 4.18 12.83 5.33
N HIS A 132 5.05 12.03 4.69
CA HIS A 132 5.14 10.60 4.95
C HIS A 132 5.55 10.35 6.39
N LEU A 133 6.62 11.02 6.84
CA LEU A 133 7.06 10.98 8.23
C LEU A 133 5.98 11.49 9.19
N GLY A 134 5.26 12.55 8.80
CA GLY A 134 4.12 13.05 9.58
C GLY A 134 3.02 12.00 9.78
N TRP A 135 2.69 11.20 8.75
CA TRP A 135 1.70 10.13 8.88
C TRP A 135 2.17 8.97 9.75
N ILE A 136 3.45 8.60 9.66
CA ILE A 136 4.03 7.56 10.53
C ILE A 136 3.95 8.01 11.99
N LEU A 137 4.41 9.23 12.28
CA LEU A 137 4.34 9.79 13.63
C LEU A 137 2.89 9.82 14.13
N TYR A 138 1.94 10.25 13.29
CA TYR A 138 0.54 10.30 13.67
C TYR A 138 -0.06 8.90 13.89
N ALA A 139 0.35 7.91 13.11
CA ALA A 139 -0.12 6.52 13.25
C ALA A 139 0.32 5.87 14.57
N PHE A 140 1.53 6.21 15.05
CA PHE A 140 2.17 5.53 16.19
C PHE A 140 2.40 6.44 17.41
N ALA A 141 1.90 7.67 17.41
CA ALA A 141 2.09 8.61 18.52
C ALA A 141 1.51 8.13 19.86
N THR A 142 0.52 7.24 19.82
CA THR A 142 -0.20 6.72 20.98
C THR A 142 0.28 5.34 21.42
N GLU A 143 1.18 4.70 20.67
CA GLU A 143 1.83 3.46 21.09
C GLU A 143 2.99 3.78 22.04
N GLN A 144 2.71 3.71 23.35
CA GLN A 144 3.70 3.79 24.44
C GLN A 144 3.68 2.51 25.29
#